data_AF-L7FJZ7-F1
#
_entry.id   AF-L7FJZ7-F1
#
_cell.length_a   1.000
_cell.length_b   1.000
_cell.length_c   1.000
_cell.angle_alpha   90.00
_cell.angle_beta   90.00
_cell.angle_gamma   90.00
#
_symmetry.space_group_name_H-M   'P 1'
#
loop_
_entity.id
_entity.type
_entity.pdbx_description
1 polymer ?
#
loop_
_entity_poly.entity_id
_entity_poly.type
_entity_poly.pdbx_seq_one_letter_code
_entity_poly.pdbx_strand_id
1 'polypeptide(L)'
;MNINSIQDNIFENPLDTLLLPLNNDIPAGLLKHFCSTLNTPEQISKNTEMIFSFYIEHEKIKDLIDYLIDREIEECFRTPSSIFRRNSIFTRIIRVFLDNELKLFLKEIVAIVQKFMKQIKFKLVIGNVLSPDVDKSVEKMAQIIEAVLQHIVECKTFPPGFTYFMSKVSQELHKRTPSVELSALKNLIFLRTINSALVHSQSKSQQDGDSMKTLSVAFQWFVGDSGDNGISPSQNWKQLLMEKMKGLREQVDTWLTSLRDLQLDQPVELVWVTPGASNELLQRVKNEWKDVLEFLSSESQGLMELHFDSQPDTKRKYTKLLNELDAYSNGIVKEHSELLMLMTALTMQIKDLKAEVKYLKKVLVEKDKSLTYLLEQEQH
;
A
#
# COMPACT_ATOMS: atom_id res chain seq x y z
N MET A 1 -42.19 -16.79 -8.55
CA MET A 1 -40.76 -16.98 -8.21
C MET A 1 -40.68 -17.26 -6.73
N ASN A 2 -40.06 -18.38 -6.36
CA ASN A 2 -40.04 -18.91 -5.00
C ASN A 2 -38.99 -18.15 -4.17
N ILE A 3 -39.41 -17.38 -3.17
CA ILE A 3 -38.54 -16.53 -2.34
C ILE A 3 -37.58 -17.39 -1.47
N ASN A 4 -37.88 -18.69 -1.32
CA ASN A 4 -37.09 -19.61 -0.52
C ASN A 4 -35.86 -20.19 -1.24
N SER A 5 -35.68 -19.95 -2.55
CA SER A 5 -34.50 -20.46 -3.29
C SER A 5 -33.32 -19.47 -3.32
N ILE A 6 -33.45 -18.31 -2.66
CA ILE A 6 -32.38 -17.30 -2.54
C ILE A 6 -31.63 -17.47 -1.20
N GLN A 7 -32.17 -18.24 -0.25
CA GLN A 7 -31.62 -18.32 1.12
C GLN A 7 -30.41 -19.25 1.28
N ASP A 8 -30.16 -20.18 0.35
CA ASP A 8 -29.17 -21.24 0.56
C ASP A 8 -27.83 -21.05 -0.19
N ASN A 9 -27.62 -19.93 -0.89
CA ASN A 9 -26.40 -19.69 -1.69
C ASN A 9 -25.70 -18.33 -1.47
N ILE A 10 -26.07 -17.53 -0.45
CA ILE A 10 -25.54 -16.16 -0.26
C ILE A 10 -25.06 -15.90 1.18
N PHE A 11 -24.34 -16.85 1.77
CA PHE A 11 -23.46 -16.51 2.89
C PHE A 11 -22.02 -16.69 2.42
N GLU A 12 -21.59 -15.80 1.52
CA GLU A 12 -20.17 -15.48 1.39
C GLU A 12 -19.65 -15.17 2.81
N ASN A 13 -18.48 -15.72 3.16
CA ASN A 13 -17.83 -15.39 4.41
C ASN A 13 -17.69 -13.86 4.46
N PRO A 14 -18.17 -13.16 5.51
CA PRO A 14 -18.13 -11.70 5.56
C PRO A 14 -16.73 -11.13 5.32
N LEU A 15 -15.68 -11.87 5.68
CA LEU A 15 -14.31 -11.48 5.40
C LEU A 15 -14.03 -11.40 3.90
N ASP A 16 -14.59 -12.30 3.09
CA ASP A 16 -14.33 -12.36 1.66
C ASP A 16 -14.85 -11.09 0.98
N THR A 17 -16.07 -10.68 1.34
CA THR A 17 -16.70 -9.44 0.85
C THR A 17 -15.96 -8.19 1.34
N LEU A 18 -15.43 -8.19 2.57
CA LEU A 18 -14.84 -7.01 3.19
C LEU A 18 -13.35 -6.83 2.88
N LEU A 19 -12.59 -7.92 2.75
CA LEU A 19 -11.13 -7.90 2.64
C LEU A 19 -10.62 -8.11 1.21
N LEU A 20 -11.17 -9.05 0.45
CA LEU A 20 -10.64 -9.41 -0.88
C LEU A 20 -10.66 -8.28 -1.92
N PRO A 21 -11.65 -7.35 -1.92
CA PRO A 21 -11.68 -6.29 -2.93
C PRO A 21 -10.46 -5.37 -2.92
N LEU A 22 -9.74 -5.24 -1.79
CA LEU A 22 -8.54 -4.39 -1.59
C LEU A 22 -8.66 -2.93 -2.10
N ASN A 23 -9.87 -2.48 -2.42
CA ASN A 23 -10.18 -1.19 -3.03
C ASN A 23 -10.81 -0.21 -2.04
N ASN A 24 -11.40 -0.73 -0.96
CA ASN A 24 -11.91 0.04 0.16
C ASN A 24 -10.80 0.24 1.22
N ASP A 25 -11.09 1.05 2.23
CA ASP A 25 -10.19 1.31 3.36
C ASP A 25 -10.33 0.27 4.49
N ILE A 26 -11.17 -0.77 4.33
CA ILE A 26 -11.42 -1.79 5.36
C ILE A 26 -10.18 -2.64 5.66
N PRO A 27 -9.44 -3.19 4.66
CA PRO A 27 -8.16 -3.84 4.89
C PRO A 27 -7.16 -2.93 5.60
N ALA A 28 -7.11 -1.64 5.23
CA ALA A 28 -6.23 -0.69 5.89
C ALA A 28 -6.64 -0.45 7.36
N GLY A 29 -7.93 -0.30 7.64
CA GLY A 29 -8.44 -0.13 9.00
C GLY A 29 -8.16 -1.35 9.88
N LEU A 30 -8.38 -2.56 9.35
CA LEU A 30 -8.08 -3.81 10.04
C LEU A 30 -6.58 -3.97 10.32
N LEU A 31 -5.72 -3.66 9.35
CA LEU A 31 -4.28 -3.63 9.55
C LEU A 31 -3.88 -2.58 10.59
N LYS A 32 -4.50 -1.40 10.57
CA LYS A 32 -4.21 -0.31 11.53
C LYS A 32 -4.58 -0.69 12.95
N HIS A 33 -5.72 -1.34 13.15
CA HIS A 33 -6.17 -1.83 14.45
C HIS A 33 -5.33 -3.02 14.94
N PHE A 34 -5.25 -4.10 14.14
CA PHE A 34 -4.54 -5.31 14.55
C PHE A 34 -3.03 -5.16 14.60
N CYS A 35 -2.42 -4.26 13.84
CA CYS A 35 -0.97 -4.00 13.86
C CYS A 35 -0.61 -2.65 14.50
N SER A 36 -1.48 -2.15 15.39
CA SER A 36 -1.29 -0.87 16.08
C SER A 36 -0.05 -0.83 16.97
N THR A 37 0.37 0.38 17.36
CA THR A 37 1.49 0.65 18.28
C THR A 37 1.33 0.07 19.67
N LEU A 38 0.11 -0.28 20.07
CA LEU A 38 -0.18 -0.79 21.40
C LEU A 38 0.15 -2.28 21.54
N ASN A 39 0.28 -2.99 20.42
CA ASN A 39 0.57 -4.41 20.40
C ASN A 39 2.07 -4.70 20.56
N THR A 40 2.40 -5.82 21.21
CA THR A 40 3.79 -6.28 21.32
C THR A 40 4.33 -6.76 19.97
N PRO A 41 5.66 -6.82 19.76
CA PRO A 41 6.25 -7.33 18.52
C PRO A 41 5.75 -8.73 18.13
N GLU A 42 5.57 -9.61 19.13
CA GLU A 42 5.06 -10.97 18.92
C GLU A 42 3.60 -10.96 18.48
N GLN A 43 2.78 -10.09 19.07
CA GLN A 43 1.38 -9.92 18.67
C GLN A 43 1.28 -9.35 17.25
N ILE A 44 2.10 -8.35 16.91
CA ILE A 44 2.16 -7.80 15.54
C ILE A 44 2.56 -8.89 14.55
N SER A 45 3.55 -9.72 14.89
CA SER A 45 3.96 -10.85 14.05
C SER A 45 2.82 -11.85 13.84
N LYS A 46 2.15 -12.29 14.91
CA LYS A 46 1.01 -13.23 14.82
C LYS A 46 -0.15 -12.64 14.02
N ASN A 47 -0.47 -11.36 14.25
CA ASN A 47 -1.56 -10.68 13.56
C ASN A 47 -1.26 -10.50 12.06
N THR A 48 0.00 -10.19 11.73
CA THR A 48 0.46 -10.10 10.34
C THR A 48 0.36 -11.47 9.67
N GLU A 49 0.84 -12.54 10.31
CA GLU A 49 0.74 -13.90 9.79
C GLU A 49 -0.71 -14.32 9.53
N MET A 50 -1.62 -14.04 10.48
CA MET A 50 -3.05 -14.34 10.36
C MET A 50 -3.67 -13.67 9.12
N ILE A 51 -3.36 -12.40 8.87
CA ILE A 51 -3.87 -11.68 7.69
C ILE A 51 -3.23 -12.23 6.41
N PHE A 52 -1.92 -12.45 6.39
CA PHE A 52 -1.24 -13.02 5.24
C PHE A 52 -1.76 -14.42 4.89
N SER A 53 -2.05 -15.26 5.88
CA SER A 53 -2.67 -16.58 5.70
C SER A 53 -4.02 -16.48 5.00
N PHE A 54 -4.85 -15.50 5.37
CA PHE A 54 -6.15 -15.29 4.72
C PHE A 54 -5.99 -14.99 3.22
N TYR A 55 -5.05 -14.13 2.83
CA TYR A 55 -4.83 -13.82 1.41
C TYR A 55 -4.12 -14.95 0.66
N ILE A 56 -3.31 -15.78 1.32
CA ILE A 56 -2.71 -16.98 0.72
C ILE A 56 -3.80 -18.02 0.40
N GLU A 57 -4.72 -18.28 1.34
CA GLU A 57 -5.83 -19.22 1.16
C GLU A 57 -6.77 -18.84 0.02
N HIS A 58 -6.84 -17.55 -0.32
CA HIS A 58 -7.63 -17.02 -1.43
C HIS A 58 -6.82 -16.77 -2.71
N GLU A 59 -5.54 -17.17 -2.77
CA GLU A 59 -4.63 -16.95 -3.92
C GLU A 59 -4.42 -15.45 -4.27
N LYS A 60 -4.56 -14.57 -3.28
CA LYS A 60 -4.53 -13.10 -3.40
C LYS A 60 -3.34 -12.44 -2.72
N ILE A 61 -2.29 -13.20 -2.43
CA ILE A 61 -1.11 -12.69 -1.72
C ILE A 61 -0.35 -11.59 -2.51
N LYS A 62 -0.28 -11.72 -3.84
CA LYS A 62 0.33 -10.70 -4.70
C LYS A 62 -0.42 -9.37 -4.60
N ASP A 63 -1.75 -9.43 -4.63
CA ASP A 63 -2.62 -8.25 -4.52
C ASP A 63 -2.45 -7.58 -3.13
N LEU A 64 -2.31 -8.35 -2.05
CA LEU A 64 -2.02 -7.81 -0.71
C LEU A 64 -0.65 -7.12 -0.66
N ILE A 65 0.38 -7.73 -1.25
CA ILE A 65 1.73 -7.13 -1.29
C ILE A 65 1.70 -5.80 -2.05
N ASP A 66 1.09 -5.78 -3.24
CA ASP A 66 0.94 -4.57 -4.06
C ASP A 66 0.18 -3.49 -3.28
N TYR A 67 -0.90 -3.87 -2.59
CA TYR A 67 -1.68 -2.98 -1.74
C TYR A 67 -0.85 -2.35 -0.61
N LEU A 68 -0.04 -3.14 0.11
CA LEU A 68 0.81 -2.64 1.20
C LEU A 68 1.85 -1.63 0.71
N ILE A 69 2.43 -1.88 -0.48
CA ILE A 69 3.41 -0.99 -1.10
C ILE A 69 2.76 0.34 -1.49
N ASP A 70 1.62 0.26 -2.20
CA ASP A 70 0.88 1.44 -2.65
C ASP A 70 0.45 2.33 -1.49
N ARG A 71 -0.08 1.73 -0.41
CA ARG A 71 -0.51 2.49 0.77
C ARG A 71 0.65 3.20 1.47
N GLU A 72 1.81 2.55 1.62
CA GLU A 72 2.99 3.20 2.23
C GLU A 72 3.50 4.38 1.38
N ILE A 73 3.49 4.25 0.06
CA ILE A 73 3.88 5.33 -0.85
C ILE A 73 2.85 6.48 -0.82
N GLU A 74 1.55 6.15 -0.84
CA GLU A 74 0.46 7.13 -0.78
C GLU A 74 0.44 7.93 0.53
N GLU A 75 0.62 7.28 1.69
CA GLU A 75 0.70 7.97 2.98
C GLU A 75 1.90 8.93 3.06
N CYS A 76 2.95 8.68 2.28
CA CYS A 76 4.15 9.52 2.18
C CYS A 76 4.14 10.50 0.99
N PHE A 77 3.04 10.62 0.24
CA PHE A 77 2.98 11.46 -0.98
C PHE A 77 3.45 12.91 -0.75
N ARG A 78 3.12 13.51 0.40
CA ARG A 78 3.53 14.88 0.75
C ARG A 78 5.01 15.02 1.11
N THR A 79 5.67 13.94 1.49
CA THR A 79 7.07 13.92 1.91
C THR A 79 7.74 12.65 1.38
N PRO A 80 8.03 12.55 0.08
CA PRO A 80 8.56 11.31 -0.53
C PRO A 80 9.88 10.84 0.08
N SER A 81 10.70 11.75 0.62
CA SER A 81 11.95 11.42 1.33
C SER A 81 11.74 10.63 2.64
N SER A 82 10.49 10.46 3.08
CA SER A 82 10.16 9.71 4.29
C SER A 82 9.62 8.30 4.03
N ILE A 83 9.48 7.89 2.77
CA ILE A 83 9.01 6.55 2.37
C ILE A 83 9.91 5.48 3.01
N PHE A 84 9.32 4.47 3.68
CA PHE A 84 10.01 3.42 4.46
C PHE A 84 10.91 3.92 5.61
N ARG A 85 10.97 5.24 5.85
CA ARG A 85 11.71 5.86 6.94
C ARG A 85 10.82 6.16 8.14
N ARG A 86 9.52 6.35 7.95
CA ARG A 86 8.57 6.55 9.06
C ARG A 86 8.31 5.24 9.80
N ASN A 87 7.77 5.35 11.01
CA ASN A 87 7.32 4.19 11.78
C ASN A 87 5.80 4.03 11.61
N SER A 88 5.35 4.01 10.36
CA SER A 88 3.94 3.76 10.00
C SER A 88 3.59 2.30 10.28
N ILE A 89 2.29 2.01 10.31
CA ILE A 89 1.81 0.63 10.49
C ILE A 89 2.18 -0.22 9.28
N PHE A 90 2.08 0.33 8.06
CA PHE A 90 2.50 -0.36 6.84
C PHE A 90 4.00 -0.67 6.82
N THR A 91 4.86 0.28 7.20
CA THR A 91 6.31 0.02 7.35
C THR A 91 6.60 -1.09 8.37
N ARG A 92 5.80 -1.23 9.43
CA ARG A 92 5.96 -2.32 10.40
C ARG A 92 5.55 -3.67 9.86
N ILE A 93 4.41 -3.74 9.16
CA ILE A 93 3.95 -4.97 8.50
C ILE A 93 4.99 -5.41 7.46
N ILE A 94 5.46 -4.47 6.64
CA ILE A 94 6.55 -4.70 5.67
C ILE A 94 7.81 -5.20 6.37
N ARG A 95 8.16 -4.65 7.54
CA ARG A 95 9.30 -5.13 8.32
C ARG A 95 9.11 -6.56 8.80
N VAL A 96 7.94 -6.92 9.34
CA VAL A 96 7.63 -8.30 9.75
C VAL A 96 7.74 -9.26 8.56
N PHE A 97 7.19 -8.85 7.41
CA PHE A 97 7.32 -9.60 6.17
C PHE A 97 8.80 -9.82 5.79
N LEU A 98 9.61 -8.76 5.74
CA LEU A 98 11.03 -8.84 5.36
C LEU A 98 11.87 -9.62 6.37
N ASP A 99 11.63 -9.45 7.68
CA ASP A 99 12.37 -10.13 8.75
C ASP A 99 12.13 -11.65 8.70
N ASN A 100 10.93 -12.08 8.29
CA ASN A 100 10.59 -13.50 8.13
C ASN A 100 11.07 -14.08 6.78
N GLU A 101 10.82 -13.38 5.67
CA GLU A 101 11.27 -13.82 4.34
C GLU A 101 12.80 -13.94 4.27
N LEU A 102 13.52 -12.96 4.80
CA LEU A 102 14.99 -12.94 4.76
C LEU A 102 15.64 -13.58 5.98
N LYS A 103 14.89 -14.30 6.83
CA LYS A 103 15.40 -14.82 8.12
C LYS A 103 16.70 -15.63 7.99
N LEU A 104 16.80 -16.49 7.00
CA LEU A 104 18.01 -17.29 6.75
C LEU A 104 19.16 -16.43 6.24
N PHE A 105 18.88 -15.56 5.27
CA PHE A 105 19.84 -14.63 4.70
C PHE A 105 20.42 -13.67 5.76
N LEU A 106 19.58 -13.12 6.63
CA LEU A 106 20.00 -12.25 7.73
C LEU A 106 20.90 -12.98 8.73
N LYS A 107 20.64 -14.27 9.00
CA LYS A 107 21.52 -15.08 9.84
C LYS A 107 22.90 -15.27 9.20
N GLU A 108 22.96 -15.45 7.88
CA GLU A 108 24.24 -15.54 7.15
C GLU A 108 25.03 -14.23 7.25
N ILE A 109 24.37 -13.08 7.02
CA ILE A 109 25.00 -11.76 7.18
C ILE A 109 25.55 -11.58 8.59
N VAL A 110 24.74 -11.86 9.62
CA VAL A 110 25.17 -11.77 11.02
C VAL A 110 26.36 -12.71 11.29
N ALA A 111 26.36 -13.92 10.72
CA ALA A 111 27.46 -14.86 10.87
C ALA A 111 28.77 -14.37 10.21
N ILE A 112 28.69 -13.72 9.04
CA ILE A 112 29.83 -13.07 8.39
C ILE A 112 30.44 -12.04 9.34
N VAL A 113 29.60 -11.13 9.85
CA VAL A 113 30.08 -10.07 10.76
C VAL A 113 30.67 -10.68 12.03
N GLN A 114 30.00 -11.64 12.66
CA GLN A 114 30.51 -12.32 13.86
C GLN A 114 31.85 -13.03 13.63
N LYS A 115 32.09 -13.59 12.44
CA LYS A 115 33.37 -14.20 12.08
C LYS A 115 34.51 -13.17 12.10
N PHE A 116 34.28 -11.99 11.54
CA PHE A 116 35.24 -10.89 11.59
C PHE A 116 35.44 -10.36 13.01
N MET A 117 34.36 -10.20 13.78
CA MET A 117 34.42 -9.68 15.15
C MET A 117 35.28 -10.57 16.06
N LYS A 118 35.20 -11.90 15.91
CA LYS A 118 36.08 -12.84 16.64
C LYS A 118 37.57 -12.67 16.33
N GLN A 119 37.93 -12.15 15.16
CA GLN A 119 39.31 -11.92 14.76
C GLN A 119 39.84 -10.57 15.25
N ILE A 120 38.94 -9.63 15.59
CA ILE A 120 39.27 -8.29 16.04
C ILE A 120 39.50 -8.32 17.54
N LYS A 121 40.74 -8.05 17.97
CA LYS A 121 41.13 -8.05 19.39
C LYS A 121 40.95 -6.69 20.10
N PHE A 122 40.50 -5.68 19.39
CA PHE A 122 40.34 -4.30 19.88
C PHE A 122 38.91 -3.81 19.68
N LYS A 123 38.53 -2.72 20.37
CA LYS A 123 37.20 -2.12 20.19
C LYS A 123 37.20 -1.26 18.93
N LEU A 124 36.20 -1.44 18.06
CA LEU A 124 36.02 -0.55 16.91
C LEU A 124 35.63 0.84 17.39
N VAL A 125 36.30 1.86 16.85
CA VAL A 125 36.06 3.26 17.17
C VAL A 125 35.96 4.09 15.90
N ILE A 126 35.04 5.04 15.90
CA ILE A 126 34.92 6.11 14.91
C ILE A 126 35.33 7.43 15.58
N GLY A 127 36.10 8.25 14.88
CA GLY A 127 36.61 9.50 15.44
C GLY A 127 36.98 10.49 14.35
N ASN A 128 36.87 11.77 14.68
CA ASN A 128 37.26 12.86 13.77
C ASN A 128 38.74 13.25 13.92
N VAL A 129 39.43 12.72 14.92
CA VAL A 129 40.87 12.89 15.12
C VAL A 129 41.60 11.75 14.42
N LEU A 130 42.56 12.07 13.55
CA LEU A 130 43.43 11.09 12.92
C LEU A 130 44.28 10.43 14.00
N SER A 131 43.98 9.17 14.31
CA SER A 131 44.76 8.33 15.19
C SER A 131 44.96 6.97 14.53
N PRO A 132 46.10 6.29 14.79
CA PRO A 132 46.35 4.97 14.22
C PRO A 132 45.29 3.93 14.61
N ASP A 133 44.56 4.16 15.71
CA ASP A 133 43.47 3.30 16.15
C ASP A 133 42.18 3.54 15.34
N VAL A 134 41.92 4.78 14.92
CA VAL A 134 40.81 5.11 14.00
C VAL A 134 41.09 4.53 12.63
N ASP A 135 42.31 4.65 12.10
CA ASP A 135 42.66 4.10 10.78
C ASP A 135 42.52 2.57 10.74
N LYS A 136 43.04 1.87 11.77
CA LYS A 136 42.88 0.42 11.91
C LYS A 136 41.41 0.01 12.05
N SER A 137 40.63 0.78 12.79
CA SER A 137 39.18 0.53 12.95
C SER A 137 38.44 0.71 11.63
N VAL A 138 38.70 1.80 10.90
CA VAL A 138 38.09 2.09 9.59
C VAL A 138 38.47 1.02 8.57
N GLU A 139 39.71 0.56 8.56
CA GLU A 139 40.14 -0.53 7.67
C GLU A 139 39.42 -1.84 7.97
N LYS A 140 39.23 -2.18 9.25
CA LYS A 140 38.46 -3.37 9.63
C LYS A 140 36.96 -3.21 9.34
N MET A 141 36.40 -2.03 9.57
CA MET A 141 35.02 -1.74 9.19
C MET A 141 34.82 -1.85 7.67
N ALA A 142 35.74 -1.31 6.87
CA ALA A 142 35.69 -1.40 5.42
C ALA A 142 35.68 -2.85 4.94
N GLN A 143 36.57 -3.70 5.48
CA GLN A 143 36.62 -5.13 5.16
C GLN A 143 35.30 -5.85 5.50
N ILE A 144 34.68 -5.52 6.64
CA ILE A 144 33.40 -6.13 7.04
C ILE A 144 32.27 -5.66 6.12
N ILE A 145 32.18 -4.35 5.88
CA ILE A 145 31.15 -3.74 5.04
C ILE A 145 31.25 -4.29 3.62
N GLU A 146 32.46 -4.37 3.07
CA GLU A 146 32.73 -4.94 1.75
C GLU A 146 32.27 -6.40 1.66
N ALA A 147 32.65 -7.24 2.63
CA ALA A 147 32.24 -8.64 2.65
C ALA A 147 30.71 -8.81 2.73
N VAL A 148 30.02 -7.97 3.52
CA VAL A 148 28.56 -7.99 3.62
C VAL A 148 27.91 -7.55 2.31
N LEU A 149 28.38 -6.45 1.70
CA LEU A 149 27.82 -5.92 0.46
C LEU A 149 28.07 -6.85 -0.73
N GLN A 150 29.25 -7.45 -0.83
CA GLN A 150 29.54 -8.48 -1.85
C GLN A 150 28.62 -9.68 -1.69
N HIS A 151 28.43 -10.20 -0.46
CA HIS A 151 27.48 -11.30 -0.22
C HIS A 151 26.05 -10.96 -0.66
N ILE A 152 25.62 -9.72 -0.48
CA ILE A 152 24.29 -9.25 -0.91
C ILE A 152 24.18 -9.19 -2.43
N VAL A 153 25.16 -8.58 -3.10
CA VAL A 153 25.16 -8.37 -4.55
C VAL A 153 25.34 -9.69 -5.31
N GLU A 154 26.15 -10.60 -4.78
CA GLU A 154 26.42 -11.91 -5.40
C GLU A 154 25.32 -12.96 -5.09
N CYS A 155 24.39 -12.65 -4.18
CA CYS A 155 23.30 -13.56 -3.84
C CYS A 155 22.36 -13.72 -5.04
N LYS A 156 22.34 -14.93 -5.62
CA LYS A 156 21.50 -15.26 -6.78
C LYS A 156 20.15 -15.88 -6.40
N THR A 157 19.97 -16.27 -5.15
CA THR A 157 18.83 -17.06 -4.68
C THR A 157 18.14 -16.35 -3.54
N PHE A 158 17.42 -15.28 -3.85
CA PHE A 158 16.49 -14.67 -2.91
C PHE A 158 15.15 -15.42 -2.89
N PRO A 159 14.41 -15.40 -1.77
CA PRO A 159 13.05 -15.93 -1.72
C PRO A 159 12.15 -15.31 -2.80
N PRO A 160 11.22 -16.07 -3.40
CA PRO A 160 10.29 -15.55 -4.40
C PRO A 160 9.45 -14.37 -3.89
N GLY A 161 8.99 -14.44 -2.63
CA GLY A 161 8.22 -13.37 -1.99
C GLY A 161 9.01 -12.06 -1.89
N PHE A 162 10.24 -12.12 -1.38
CA PHE A 162 11.15 -10.97 -1.37
C PHE A 162 11.43 -10.42 -2.78
N THR A 163 11.69 -11.29 -3.74
CA THR A 163 12.02 -10.89 -5.13
C THR A 163 10.86 -10.15 -5.78
N TYR A 164 9.64 -10.69 -5.63
CA TYR A 164 8.41 -10.04 -6.07
C TYR A 164 8.21 -8.68 -5.41
N PHE A 165 8.31 -8.64 -4.08
CA PHE A 165 8.17 -7.41 -3.30
C PHE A 165 9.15 -6.33 -3.74
N MET A 166 10.43 -6.65 -3.88
CA MET A 166 11.46 -5.68 -4.26
C MET A 166 11.27 -5.14 -5.69
N SER A 167 10.92 -6.01 -6.63
CA SER A 167 10.62 -5.60 -8.00
C SER A 167 9.44 -4.64 -8.04
N LYS A 168 8.35 -4.95 -7.31
CA LYS A 168 7.17 -4.10 -7.23
C LYS A 168 7.41 -2.76 -6.54
N VAL A 169 8.13 -2.75 -5.42
CA VAL A 169 8.53 -1.50 -4.75
C VAL A 169 9.35 -0.62 -5.69
N SER A 170 10.34 -1.17 -6.39
CA SER A 170 11.15 -0.39 -7.33
C SER A 170 10.32 0.13 -8.51
N GLN A 171 9.43 -0.67 -9.09
CA GLN A 171 8.53 -0.24 -10.17
C GLN A 171 7.62 0.92 -9.75
N GLU A 172 6.96 0.81 -8.59
CA GLU A 172 6.05 1.86 -8.11
C GLU A 172 6.78 3.14 -7.67
N LEU A 173 7.95 3.01 -7.03
CA LEU A 173 8.81 4.15 -6.72
C LEU A 173 9.30 4.86 -7.98
N HIS A 174 9.74 4.10 -8.99
CA HIS A 174 10.19 4.65 -10.26
C HIS A 174 9.08 5.41 -10.99
N LYS A 175 7.86 4.85 -10.97
CA LYS A 175 6.67 5.43 -11.61
C LYS A 175 6.17 6.69 -10.91
N ARG A 176 6.05 6.68 -9.58
CA ARG A 176 5.43 7.77 -8.82
C ARG A 176 6.44 8.82 -8.33
N THR A 177 7.64 8.40 -7.92
CA THR A 177 8.62 9.26 -7.25
C THR A 177 10.08 8.88 -7.61
N PRO A 178 10.49 9.00 -8.88
CA PRO A 178 11.79 8.50 -9.35
C PRO A 178 12.99 9.15 -8.66
N SER A 179 12.87 10.40 -8.20
CA SER A 179 13.95 11.13 -7.54
C SER A 179 14.36 10.55 -6.18
N VAL A 180 13.50 9.76 -5.53
CA VAL A 180 13.76 9.16 -4.21
C VAL A 180 13.84 7.64 -4.25
N GLU A 181 13.75 7.02 -5.43
CA GLU A 181 13.74 5.57 -5.60
C GLU A 181 14.93 4.90 -4.90
N LEU A 182 16.15 5.29 -5.26
CA LEU A 182 17.38 4.73 -4.68
C LEU A 182 17.46 4.93 -3.17
N SER A 183 17.12 6.14 -2.70
CA SER A 183 17.10 6.46 -1.28
C SER A 183 16.12 5.58 -0.50
N ALA A 184 14.89 5.42 -1.00
CA ALA A 184 13.85 4.60 -0.39
C ALA A 184 14.24 3.11 -0.35
N LEU A 185 14.76 2.57 -1.46
CA LEU A 185 15.24 1.18 -1.53
C LEU A 185 16.42 0.94 -0.58
N LYS A 186 17.36 1.88 -0.50
CA LYS A 186 18.49 1.83 0.44
C LYS A 186 18.00 1.80 1.89
N ASN A 187 17.04 2.66 2.22
CA ASN A 187 16.46 2.72 3.55
C ASN A 187 15.72 1.42 3.91
N LEU A 188 15.00 0.82 2.95
CA LEU A 188 14.27 -0.42 3.18
C LEU A 188 15.21 -1.59 3.46
N ILE A 189 16.12 -1.91 2.54
CA ILE A 189 16.99 -3.09 2.67
C ILE A 189 18.05 -2.88 3.75
N PHE A 190 18.80 -1.78 3.67
CA PHE A 190 20.01 -1.64 4.48
C PHE A 190 19.71 -1.07 5.85
N LEU A 191 18.89 -0.03 5.95
CA LEU A 191 18.59 0.59 7.25
C LEU A 191 17.57 -0.23 8.04
N ARG A 192 16.46 -0.64 7.43
CA ARG A 192 15.35 -1.29 8.15
C ARG A 192 15.53 -2.78 8.36
N THR A 193 16.14 -3.49 7.41
CA THR A 193 16.30 -4.95 7.49
C THR A 193 17.69 -5.32 7.99
N ILE A 194 18.75 -5.02 7.24
CA ILE A 194 20.11 -5.49 7.55
C ILE A 194 20.65 -4.82 8.82
N ASN A 195 20.63 -3.50 8.90
CA ASN A 195 21.18 -2.77 10.04
C ASN A 195 20.41 -3.09 11.33
N SER A 196 19.09 -3.26 11.23
CA SER A 196 18.27 -3.79 12.32
C SER A 196 18.77 -5.16 12.79
N ALA A 197 18.98 -6.12 11.89
CA ALA A 197 19.46 -7.45 12.26
C ALA A 197 20.85 -7.42 12.93
N LEU A 198 21.75 -6.55 12.46
CA LEU A 198 23.08 -6.38 13.06
C LEU A 198 23.00 -5.85 14.50
N VAL A 199 22.19 -4.82 14.74
CA VAL A 199 22.05 -4.20 16.08
C VAL A 199 21.40 -5.14 17.09
N HIS A 200 20.42 -5.94 16.66
CA HIS A 200 19.71 -6.89 17.54
C HIS A 200 20.42 -8.24 17.69
N SER A 201 21.54 -8.44 16.99
CA SER A 201 22.33 -9.66 17.16
C SER A 201 22.93 -9.71 18.57
N GLN A 202 22.64 -10.78 19.31
CA GLN A 202 23.16 -10.93 20.68
C GLN A 202 24.67 -11.16 20.65
N SER A 203 25.43 -10.25 21.25
CA SER A 203 26.88 -10.41 21.46
C SER A 203 27.16 -10.97 22.85
N LYS A 204 28.08 -11.93 22.94
CA LYS A 204 28.48 -12.53 24.23
C LYS A 204 29.38 -11.60 25.07
N SER A 205 30.08 -10.65 24.44
CA SER A 205 30.91 -9.66 25.12
C SER A 205 30.38 -8.24 24.92
N GLN A 206 30.57 -7.38 25.93
CA GLN A 206 30.18 -5.98 25.86
C GLN A 206 31.03 -5.19 24.84
N GLN A 207 32.30 -5.56 24.67
CA GLN A 207 33.18 -4.99 23.64
C GLN A 207 32.69 -5.29 22.22
N ASP A 208 32.24 -6.52 21.96
CA ASP A 208 31.67 -6.90 20.66
C ASP A 208 30.38 -6.13 20.41
N GLY A 209 29.52 -6.00 21.43
CA GLY A 209 28.26 -5.26 21.31
C GLY A 209 28.45 -3.79 20.96
N ASP A 210 29.40 -3.11 21.61
CA ASP A 210 29.74 -1.72 21.29
C ASP A 210 30.38 -1.57 19.90
N SER A 211 31.20 -2.53 19.51
CA SER A 211 31.85 -2.55 18.20
C SER A 211 30.83 -2.81 17.07
N MET A 212 29.82 -3.66 17.31
CA MET A 212 28.69 -3.88 16.39
C MET A 212 27.86 -2.62 16.19
N LYS A 213 27.58 -1.87 17.27
CA LYS A 213 26.90 -0.56 17.17
C LYS A 213 27.71 0.43 16.35
N THR A 214 29.03 0.45 16.55
CA THR A 214 29.93 1.34 15.79
C THR A 214 29.95 0.97 14.31
N LEU A 215 30.04 -0.33 13.99
CA LEU A 215 29.93 -0.84 12.63
C LEU A 215 28.57 -0.50 12.00
N SER A 216 27.47 -0.65 12.75
CA SER A 216 26.12 -0.29 12.32
C SER A 216 26.01 1.18 11.90
N VAL A 217 26.62 2.09 12.68
CA VAL A 217 26.67 3.52 12.33
C VAL A 217 27.48 3.76 11.05
N ALA A 218 28.64 3.11 10.92
CA ALA A 218 29.48 3.23 9.72
C ALA A 218 28.78 2.68 8.46
N PHE A 219 28.14 1.52 8.58
CA PHE A 219 27.39 0.86 7.53
C PHE A 219 26.20 1.73 7.07
N GLN A 220 25.41 2.23 8.03
CA GLN A 220 24.28 3.11 7.74
C GLN A 220 24.73 4.40 7.03
N TRP A 221 25.84 5.00 7.47
CA TRP A 221 26.36 6.20 6.82
C TRP A 221 26.83 5.92 5.39
N PHE A 222 27.54 4.82 5.15
CA PHE A 222 28.07 4.47 3.84
C PHE A 222 26.96 4.21 2.81
N VAL A 223 25.93 3.47 3.22
CA VAL A 223 24.85 3.08 2.31
C VAL A 223 23.81 4.19 2.13
N GLY A 224 23.59 5.05 3.13
CA GLY A 224 22.58 6.11 3.05
C GLY A 224 22.92 7.27 2.10
N ASP A 225 21.97 8.19 1.95
CA ASP A 225 22.14 9.42 1.13
C ASP A 225 23.15 10.43 1.71
N SER A 226 23.62 10.17 2.94
CA SER A 226 24.55 11.03 3.66
C SER A 226 25.99 11.00 3.12
N GLY A 227 26.26 10.15 2.12
CA GLY A 227 27.54 10.08 1.41
C GLY A 227 27.68 11.08 0.26
N ASP A 228 26.57 11.58 -0.31
CA ASP A 228 26.57 12.47 -1.47
C ASP A 228 26.62 13.96 -1.10
N ASN A 229 26.16 14.29 0.11
CA ASN A 229 26.27 15.63 0.66
C ASN A 229 27.70 15.81 1.17
N GLY A 230 28.51 16.52 0.39
CA GLY A 230 29.95 16.76 0.61
C GLY A 230 30.43 16.57 2.05
N ILE A 231 31.35 15.61 2.23
CA ILE A 231 31.93 15.30 3.53
C ILE A 231 32.70 16.53 4.01
N SER A 232 32.24 17.14 5.11
CA SER A 232 32.97 18.23 5.75
C SER A 232 34.42 17.77 6.05
N PRO A 233 35.45 18.61 5.82
CA PRO A 233 36.85 18.28 6.09
C PRO A 233 37.15 17.85 7.53
N SER A 234 36.22 18.09 8.46
CA SER A 234 36.28 17.69 9.85
C SER A 234 35.90 16.23 10.12
N GLN A 235 35.47 15.45 9.13
CA GLN A 235 35.02 14.06 9.30
C GLN A 235 35.97 13.03 8.65
N ASN A 236 37.17 12.90 9.22
CA ASN A 236 38.27 12.09 8.67
C ASN A 236 37.94 10.61 8.45
N TRP A 237 37.24 9.94 9.38
CA TRP A 237 36.91 8.51 9.24
C TRP A 237 35.98 8.22 8.05
N LYS A 238 35.12 9.18 7.68
CA LYS A 238 34.22 9.08 6.53
C LYS A 238 34.97 9.16 5.21
N GLN A 239 35.93 10.08 5.11
CA GLN A 239 36.79 10.21 3.93
C GLN A 239 37.60 8.93 3.72
N LEU A 240 38.26 8.43 4.77
CA LEU A 240 39.03 7.19 4.73
C LEU A 240 38.19 5.98 4.32
N LEU A 241 36.96 5.89 4.83
CA LEU A 241 36.04 4.80 4.48
C LEU A 241 35.59 4.88 3.02
N MET A 242 35.32 6.08 2.50
CA MET A 242 34.96 6.30 1.08
C MET A 242 36.09 6.00 0.12
N GLU A 243 37.33 6.42 0.44
CA GLU A 243 38.49 6.11 -0.38
C GLU A 243 38.73 4.60 -0.49
N LYS A 244 38.55 3.86 0.62
CA LYS A 244 38.74 2.41 0.66
C LYS A 244 37.65 1.61 -0.05
N MET A 245 36.41 2.12 -0.14
CA MET A 245 35.26 1.40 -0.69
C MET A 245 34.76 2.02 -2.01
N LYS A 246 35.67 2.64 -2.76
CA LYS A 246 35.38 3.28 -4.04
C LYS A 246 34.77 2.27 -5.03
N GLY A 247 33.66 2.64 -5.68
CA GLY A 247 32.97 1.81 -6.66
C GLY A 247 32.00 0.77 -6.07
N LEU A 248 32.14 0.38 -4.79
CA LEU A 248 31.22 -0.56 -4.16
C LEU A 248 29.81 0.03 -3.99
N ARG A 249 29.71 1.35 -3.76
CA ARG A 249 28.44 2.07 -3.68
C ARG A 249 27.72 2.08 -5.03
N GLU A 250 28.45 2.28 -6.12
CA GLU A 250 27.89 2.22 -7.48
C GLU A 250 27.41 0.80 -7.84
N GLN A 251 28.11 -0.24 -7.38
CA GLN A 251 27.67 -1.62 -7.55
C GLN A 251 26.37 -1.90 -6.80
N VAL A 252 26.23 -1.42 -5.57
CA VAL A 252 24.98 -1.53 -4.79
C VAL A 252 23.84 -0.80 -5.49
N ASP A 253 24.07 0.41 -5.99
CA ASP A 253 23.06 1.20 -6.68
C ASP A 253 22.61 0.53 -7.98
N THR A 254 23.57 -0.01 -8.74
CA THR A 254 23.30 -0.80 -9.94
C THR A 254 22.49 -2.05 -9.62
N TRP A 255 22.87 -2.78 -8.56
CA TRP A 255 22.12 -3.95 -8.11
C TRP A 255 20.68 -3.57 -7.71
N LEU A 256 20.47 -2.53 -6.90
CA LEU A 256 19.14 -2.08 -6.50
C LEU A 256 18.25 -1.74 -7.70
N THR A 257 18.78 -1.00 -8.67
CA THR A 257 18.02 -0.65 -9.88
C THR A 257 17.75 -1.87 -10.77
N SER A 258 18.63 -2.86 -10.78
CA SER A 258 18.42 -4.10 -11.54
C SER A 258 17.24 -4.94 -11.01
N LEU A 259 16.85 -4.77 -9.74
CA LEU A 259 15.70 -5.48 -9.15
C LEU A 259 14.37 -5.09 -9.80
N ARG A 260 14.29 -3.92 -10.43
CA ARG A 260 13.08 -3.43 -11.12
C ARG A 260 12.65 -4.34 -12.26
N ASP A 261 13.62 -4.82 -13.03
CA ASP A 261 13.41 -5.43 -14.34
C ASP A 261 13.43 -6.98 -14.26
N LEU A 262 13.26 -7.53 -13.05
CA LEU A 262 13.20 -8.96 -12.81
C LEU A 262 11.89 -9.57 -13.34
N GLN A 263 11.99 -10.75 -13.97
CA GLN A 263 10.82 -11.51 -14.38
C GLN A 263 10.17 -12.23 -13.20
N LEU A 264 8.86 -12.02 -13.03
CA LEU A 264 8.08 -12.44 -11.85
C LEU A 264 7.18 -13.65 -12.15
N ASP A 265 7.68 -14.59 -12.97
CA ASP A 265 6.90 -15.74 -13.45
C ASP A 265 6.67 -16.80 -12.36
N GLN A 266 7.40 -16.72 -11.24
CA GLN A 266 7.25 -17.65 -10.14
C GLN A 266 6.01 -17.31 -9.26
N PRO A 267 5.32 -18.34 -8.73
CA PRO A 267 4.32 -18.13 -7.70
C PRO A 267 4.99 -17.54 -6.45
N VAL A 268 4.29 -16.65 -5.76
CA VAL A 268 4.76 -16.09 -4.49
C VAL A 268 4.33 -17.05 -3.39
N GLU A 269 5.29 -17.80 -2.87
CA GLU A 269 5.10 -18.71 -1.73
C GLU A 269 5.81 -18.14 -0.50
N LEU A 270 5.07 -17.99 0.61
CA LEU A 270 5.58 -17.46 1.87
C LEU A 270 5.70 -18.58 2.89
N VAL A 271 6.89 -19.17 2.99
CA VAL A 271 7.16 -20.39 3.79
C VAL A 271 6.98 -20.14 5.31
N TRP A 272 7.04 -18.89 5.75
CA TRP A 272 6.86 -18.52 7.15
C TRP A 272 5.39 -18.40 7.59
N VAL A 273 4.43 -18.46 6.66
CA VAL A 273 3.01 -18.39 6.98
C VAL A 273 2.47 -19.80 7.19
N THR A 274 1.98 -20.08 8.39
CA THR A 274 1.41 -21.37 8.73
C THR A 274 0.02 -21.54 8.08
N PRO A 275 -0.28 -22.66 7.40
CA PRO A 275 -1.61 -22.93 6.88
C PRO A 275 -2.67 -22.89 7.99
N GLY A 276 -3.78 -22.18 7.76
CA GLY A 276 -4.86 -22.04 8.75
C GLY A 276 -4.57 -21.06 9.88
N ALA A 277 -3.51 -20.25 9.80
CA ALA A 277 -3.30 -19.14 10.75
C ALA A 277 -4.43 -18.10 10.67
N SER A 278 -5.18 -18.06 9.57
CA SER A 278 -6.37 -17.22 9.36
C SER A 278 -7.61 -17.66 10.15
N ASN A 279 -7.64 -18.88 10.71
CA ASN A 279 -8.85 -19.47 11.30
C ASN A 279 -9.47 -18.62 12.41
N GLU A 280 -8.66 -17.88 13.17
CA GLU A 280 -9.11 -16.99 14.24
C GLU A 280 -9.58 -15.61 13.72
N LEU A 281 -9.29 -15.26 12.46
CA LEU A 281 -9.50 -13.92 11.91
C LEU A 281 -10.97 -13.50 11.95
N LEU A 282 -11.88 -14.36 11.49
CA LEU A 282 -13.32 -14.04 11.45
C LEU A 282 -13.88 -13.79 12.85
N GLN A 283 -13.53 -14.65 13.81
CA GLN A 283 -13.98 -14.50 15.19
C GLN A 283 -13.43 -13.22 15.82
N ARG A 284 -12.18 -12.89 15.52
CA ARG A 284 -11.55 -11.69 16.02
C ARG A 284 -12.17 -10.42 15.46
N VAL A 285 -12.39 -10.36 14.15
CA VAL A 285 -13.08 -9.23 13.50
C VAL A 285 -14.49 -9.09 14.09
N LYS A 286 -15.24 -10.19 14.29
CA LYS A 286 -16.57 -10.14 14.94
C LYS A 286 -16.56 -9.56 16.35
N ASN A 287 -15.47 -9.74 17.11
CA ASN A 287 -15.37 -9.23 18.47
C ASN A 287 -14.87 -7.77 18.53
N GLU A 288 -14.02 -7.38 17.57
CA GLU A 288 -13.27 -6.12 17.60
C GLU A 288 -13.70 -5.12 16.51
N TRP A 289 -14.70 -5.43 15.68
CA TRP A 289 -15.06 -4.59 14.52
C TRP A 289 -15.42 -3.15 14.86
N LYS A 290 -15.95 -2.90 16.07
CA LYS A 290 -16.31 -1.54 16.52
C LYS A 290 -15.08 -0.66 16.70
N ASP A 291 -13.97 -1.23 17.14
CA ASP A 291 -12.72 -0.51 17.32
C ASP A 291 -12.06 -0.20 15.97
N VAL A 292 -12.32 -1.05 14.96
CA VAL A 292 -11.84 -0.83 13.58
C VAL A 292 -12.50 0.40 12.94
N LEU A 293 -13.75 0.73 13.31
CA LEU A 293 -14.52 1.82 12.69
C LEU A 293 -13.81 3.17 12.76
N GLU A 294 -13.00 3.42 13.81
CA GLU A 294 -12.24 4.68 13.98
C GLU A 294 -11.32 4.96 12.78
N PHE A 295 -10.86 3.92 12.08
CA PHE A 295 -9.93 4.02 10.97
C PHE A 295 -10.59 4.05 9.60
N LEU A 296 -11.93 4.01 9.54
CA LEU A 296 -12.69 3.85 8.31
C LEU A 296 -13.49 5.10 7.96
N SER A 297 -13.69 5.31 6.66
CA SER A 297 -14.68 6.22 6.09
C SER A 297 -16.11 5.82 6.47
N SER A 298 -17.03 6.78 6.44
CA SER A 298 -18.45 6.58 6.76
C SER A 298 -19.11 5.44 5.99
N GLU A 299 -18.75 5.30 4.72
CA GLU A 299 -19.27 4.31 3.79
C GLU A 299 -18.82 2.91 4.19
N SER A 300 -17.52 2.76 4.50
CA SER A 300 -16.95 1.49 4.96
C SER A 300 -17.37 1.12 6.38
N GLN A 301 -17.62 2.11 7.25
CA GLN A 301 -18.26 1.87 8.54
C GLN A 301 -19.64 1.25 8.36
N GLY A 302 -20.45 1.79 7.45
CA GLY A 302 -21.76 1.24 7.11
C GLY A 302 -21.70 -0.21 6.64
N LEU A 303 -20.69 -0.58 5.83
CA LEU A 303 -20.46 -1.96 5.40
C LEU A 303 -20.11 -2.88 6.59
N MET A 304 -19.20 -2.48 7.46
CA MET A 304 -18.84 -3.26 8.66
C MET A 304 -20.05 -3.47 9.58
N GLU A 305 -20.85 -2.42 9.79
CA GLU A 305 -22.09 -2.51 10.56
C GLU A 305 -23.10 -3.47 9.91
N LEU A 306 -23.25 -3.47 8.58
CA LEU A 306 -24.17 -4.40 7.92
C LEU A 306 -23.79 -5.86 8.17
N HIS A 307 -22.50 -6.18 8.20
CA HIS A 307 -22.03 -7.56 8.36
C HIS A 307 -21.92 -8.04 9.81
N PHE A 308 -21.69 -7.14 10.78
CA PHE A 308 -21.39 -7.51 12.17
C PHE A 308 -22.31 -6.92 13.23
N ASP A 309 -23.15 -5.93 12.89
CA ASP A 309 -24.19 -5.44 13.79
C ASP A 309 -25.35 -6.44 13.89
N SER A 310 -26.11 -6.35 14.97
CA SER A 310 -27.19 -7.31 15.24
C SER A 310 -28.24 -7.31 14.11
N GLN A 311 -28.63 -8.51 13.67
CA GLN A 311 -29.59 -8.74 12.57
C GLN A 311 -30.86 -7.84 12.54
N PRO A 312 -31.48 -7.40 13.66
CA PRO A 312 -32.62 -6.49 13.58
C PRO A 312 -32.30 -5.10 13.01
N ASP A 313 -31.13 -4.53 13.28
CA ASP A 313 -30.77 -3.18 12.80
C ASP A 313 -30.24 -3.21 11.36
N THR A 314 -29.49 -4.24 10.98
CA THR A 314 -29.08 -4.49 9.59
C THR A 314 -30.28 -4.65 8.67
N LYS A 315 -31.28 -5.46 9.07
CA LYS A 315 -32.52 -5.64 8.29
C LYS A 315 -33.28 -4.31 8.16
N ARG A 316 -33.30 -3.50 9.22
CA ARG A 316 -33.92 -2.16 9.22
C ARG A 316 -33.20 -1.17 8.32
N LYS A 317 -31.86 -1.21 8.28
CA LYS A 317 -31.01 -0.42 7.36
C LYS A 317 -31.21 -0.86 5.91
N TYR A 318 -31.26 -2.17 5.66
CA TYR A 318 -31.51 -2.73 4.32
C TYR A 318 -32.91 -2.36 3.80
N THR A 319 -33.94 -2.45 4.66
CA THR A 319 -35.29 -2.00 4.32
C THR A 319 -35.34 -0.49 4.06
N LYS A 320 -34.56 0.32 4.80
CA LYS A 320 -34.44 1.77 4.51
C LYS A 320 -33.82 2.02 3.15
N LEU A 321 -32.70 1.37 2.81
CA LEU A 321 -32.03 1.51 1.51
C LEU A 321 -32.94 1.07 0.35
N LEU A 322 -33.65 -0.06 0.50
CA LEU A 322 -34.65 -0.50 -0.47
C LEU A 322 -35.78 0.53 -0.63
N ASN A 323 -36.31 1.05 0.48
CA ASN A 323 -37.37 2.06 0.44
C ASN A 323 -36.90 3.38 -0.18
N GLU A 324 -35.64 3.80 0.05
CA GLU A 324 -35.05 4.99 -0.58
C GLU A 324 -34.84 4.78 -2.08
N LEU A 325 -34.40 3.59 -2.49
CA LEU A 325 -34.24 3.23 -3.90
C LEU A 325 -35.60 3.18 -4.62
N ASP A 326 -36.61 2.61 -3.99
CA ASP A 326 -37.99 2.59 -4.49
C ASP A 326 -38.61 3.99 -4.53
N ALA A 327 -38.33 4.83 -3.53
CA ALA A 327 -38.76 6.22 -3.53
C ALA A 327 -38.10 7.03 -4.66
N TYR A 328 -36.81 6.78 -4.94
CA TYR A 328 -36.08 7.40 -6.03
C TYR A 328 -36.61 6.94 -7.40
N SER A 329 -36.84 5.63 -7.56
CA SER A 329 -37.44 5.03 -8.75
C SER A 329 -38.84 5.57 -9.01
N ASN A 330 -39.70 5.61 -7.99
CA ASN A 330 -41.05 6.16 -8.09
C ASN A 330 -41.06 7.68 -8.31
N GLY A 331 -40.08 8.41 -7.76
CA GLY A 331 -39.87 9.83 -8.03
C GLY A 331 -39.58 10.09 -9.50
N ILE A 332 -38.67 9.33 -10.10
CA ILE A 332 -38.35 9.40 -11.54
C ILE A 332 -39.57 9.07 -12.41
N VAL A 333 -40.34 8.03 -12.05
CA VAL A 333 -41.57 7.66 -12.77
C VAL A 333 -42.61 8.79 -12.70
N LYS A 334 -42.74 9.45 -11.55
CA LYS A 334 -43.66 10.57 -11.36
C LYS A 334 -43.25 11.80 -12.16
N GLU A 335 -41.97 12.16 -12.11
CA GLU A 335 -41.42 13.26 -12.93
C GLU A 335 -41.63 13.01 -14.43
N HIS A 336 -41.40 11.77 -14.89
CA HIS A 336 -41.61 11.42 -16.29
C HIS A 336 -43.08 11.49 -16.72
N SER A 337 -44.00 11.08 -15.83
CA SER A 337 -45.45 11.21 -16.02
C SER A 337 -45.90 12.69 -16.08
N GLU A 338 -45.39 13.54 -15.18
CA GLU A 338 -45.69 14.97 -15.17
C GLU A 338 -45.18 15.66 -16.45
N LEU A 339 -44.00 15.28 -16.94
CA LEU A 339 -43.43 15.78 -18.21
C LEU A 339 -44.28 15.37 -19.42
N LEU A 340 -44.77 14.13 -19.46
CA LEU A 340 -45.70 13.64 -20.48
C LEU A 340 -47.04 14.41 -20.49
N MET A 341 -47.59 14.70 -19.30
CA MET A 341 -48.79 15.53 -19.18
C MET A 341 -48.53 16.95 -19.71
N LEU A 342 -47.39 17.54 -19.38
CA LEU A 342 -47.01 18.88 -19.82
C LEU A 342 -46.82 18.94 -21.34
N MET A 343 -46.17 17.93 -21.94
CA MET A 343 -46.05 17.80 -23.39
C MET A 343 -47.42 17.67 -24.08
N THR A 344 -48.35 16.94 -23.47
CA THR A 344 -49.71 16.78 -24.00
C THR A 344 -50.48 18.12 -23.97
N ALA A 345 -50.37 18.86 -22.87
CA ALA A 345 -50.98 20.18 -22.73
C ALA A 345 -50.40 21.20 -23.74
N LEU A 346 -49.08 21.21 -23.91
CA LEU A 346 -48.41 22.06 -24.91
C LEU A 346 -48.83 21.68 -26.34
N THR A 347 -48.98 20.39 -26.63
CA THR A 347 -49.44 19.92 -27.95
C THR A 347 -50.85 20.40 -28.25
N MET A 348 -51.75 20.39 -27.26
CA MET A 348 -53.09 20.97 -27.39
C MET A 348 -53.03 22.49 -27.64
N GLN A 349 -52.25 23.23 -26.87
CA GLN A 349 -52.10 24.68 -27.07
C GLN A 349 -51.56 25.03 -28.46
N ILE A 350 -50.58 24.27 -28.96
CA ILE A 350 -50.05 24.44 -30.32
C ILE A 350 -51.15 24.20 -31.37
N LYS A 351 -52.01 23.19 -31.15
CA LYS A 351 -53.13 22.90 -32.05
C LYS A 351 -54.15 24.03 -32.07
N ASP A 352 -54.49 24.58 -30.91
CA ASP A 352 -55.43 25.69 -30.78
C ASP A 352 -54.87 26.97 -31.43
N LEU A 353 -53.61 27.29 -31.17
CA LEU A 353 -52.91 28.42 -31.81
C LEU A 353 -52.85 28.26 -33.34
N LYS A 354 -52.59 27.05 -33.85
CA LYS A 354 -52.63 26.78 -35.30
C LYS A 354 -54.02 27.01 -35.88
N ALA A 355 -55.08 26.61 -35.17
CA ALA A 355 -56.46 26.84 -35.59
C ALA A 355 -56.80 28.34 -35.59
N GLU A 356 -56.33 29.09 -34.59
CA GLU A 356 -56.50 30.55 -34.50
C GLU A 356 -55.75 31.27 -35.63
N VAL A 357 -54.49 30.91 -35.90
CA VAL A 357 -53.72 31.44 -37.03
C VAL A 357 -54.45 31.18 -38.35
N LYS A 358 -55.02 29.98 -38.53
CA LYS A 358 -55.79 29.63 -39.72
C LYS A 358 -57.06 30.47 -39.85
N TYR A 359 -57.75 30.73 -38.74
CA TYR A 359 -58.91 31.61 -38.71
C TYR A 359 -58.54 33.06 -39.07
N LEU A 360 -57.48 33.60 -38.46
CA LEU A 360 -57.00 34.96 -38.73
C LEU A 360 -56.54 35.13 -40.19
N LYS A 361 -55.85 34.12 -40.76
CA LYS A 361 -55.50 34.10 -42.19
C LYS A 361 -56.73 34.18 -43.08
N LYS A 362 -57.81 33.44 -42.78
CA LYS A 362 -59.07 33.51 -43.53
C LYS A 362 -59.70 34.90 -43.46
N VAL A 363 -59.78 35.49 -42.26
CA VAL A 363 -60.35 36.84 -42.06
C VAL A 363 -59.53 37.90 -42.80
N LEU A 364 -58.21 37.78 -42.83
CA LEU A 364 -57.33 38.68 -43.58
C LEU A 364 -57.56 38.60 -45.10
N VAL A 365 -57.70 37.40 -45.65
CA VAL A 365 -57.98 37.20 -47.09
C VAL A 365 -59.37 37.70 -47.48
N GLU A 366 -60.36 37.59 -46.60
CA GLU A 366 -61.69 38.16 -46.83
C GLU A 366 -61.67 39.70 -46.90
N LYS A 367 -60.77 40.33 -46.14
CA LYS A 367 -60.60 41.80 -46.14
C LYS A 367 -59.69 42.31 -47.27
N ASP A 368 -58.71 41.53 -47.70
CA ASP A 368 -57.81 41.86 -48.80
C ASP A 368 -57.54 40.63 -49.68
N LYS A 369 -58.18 40.60 -50.85
CA LYS A 369 -58.10 39.48 -51.81
C LYS A 369 -56.71 39.29 -52.42
N SER A 370 -55.81 40.27 -52.31
CA SER A 370 -54.43 40.14 -52.79
C SER A 370 -53.58 39.18 -51.93
N LEU A 371 -54.05 38.85 -50.72
CA LEU A 371 -53.35 37.98 -49.76
C LEU A 371 -53.72 36.49 -49.86
N THR A 372 -54.42 36.08 -50.92
CA THR A 372 -54.93 34.69 -51.10
C THR A 372 -53.82 33.62 -50.99
N TYR A 373 -52.57 33.96 -51.35
CA TYR A 373 -51.40 33.08 -51.23
C TYR A 373 -51.12 32.57 -49.79
N LEU A 374 -51.61 33.25 -48.75
CA LEU A 374 -51.43 32.84 -47.34
C LEU A 374 -52.19 31.55 -46.97
N LEU A 375 -53.20 31.17 -47.77
CA LEU A 375 -53.98 29.94 -47.62
C LEU A 375 -53.38 28.76 -48.39
N GLU A 376 -52.46 29.02 -49.33
CA GLU A 376 -51.87 28.00 -50.22
C GLU A 376 -50.61 27.34 -49.62
N GLN A 377 -49.97 27.96 -48.62
CA GLN A 377 -48.77 27.43 -47.96
C GLN A 377 -48.99 26.20 -47.04
N GLU A 378 -50.21 25.66 -46.90
CA GLU A 378 -50.52 24.52 -46.01
C GLU A 378 -50.58 23.14 -46.71
N GLN A 379 -50.21 23.01 -48.00
CA GLN A 379 -50.26 21.73 -48.74
C GLN A 379 -48.92 20.96 -48.84
N HIS A 380 -47.86 21.38 -48.13
CA HIS A 380 -46.60 20.64 -48.04
C HIS A 380 -46.23 20.28 -46.60
#